data_AF-A0A0L8HS61-F1
#
_entry.id   AF-A0A0L8HS61-F1
#
_cell.length_a   1.000
_cell.length_b   1.000
_cell.length_c   1.000
_cell.angle_alpha   90.00
_cell.angle_beta   90.00
_cell.angle_gamma   90.00
#
_symmetry.space_group_name_H-M   'P 1'
#
loop_
_entity.id
_entity.type
_entity.pdbx_description
1 polymer ?
#
loop_
_entity_poly.entity_id
_entity_poly.type
_entity_poly.pdbx_seq_one_letter_code
_entity_poly.pdbx_strand_id
1 'polypeptide(L)'
;SQIVDATLERSFLCDHVEVVELTTNLRLLTEGHSDEREFANYLLDVANDNIFAEQSLPNDLCLESGTLSDLTIVTPIKEAAQFVGDFLLTRIPGELKIYRSLDTVDNETLYPTEFISKLTPSGSPPHILKLKKK
;
A
#
# COMPACT_ATOMS: atom_id res chain seq x y z
N SER A 1 -9.84 -24.05 1.23
CA SER A 1 -10.12 -22.67 0.80
C SER A 1 -9.24 -22.44 -0.40
N GLN A 2 -9.81 -22.23 -1.60
CA GLN A 2 -9.09 -22.25 -2.88
C GLN A 2 -7.89 -21.27 -2.93
N ILE A 3 -7.92 -20.21 -2.10
CA ILE A 3 -6.84 -19.23 -1.97
C ILE A 3 -5.64 -19.82 -1.21
N VAL A 4 -5.87 -20.59 -0.15
CA VAL A 4 -4.82 -21.24 0.65
C VAL A 4 -4.15 -22.37 -0.16
N ASP A 5 -4.90 -23.04 -1.03
CA ASP A 5 -4.38 -24.08 -1.92
C ASP A 5 -3.48 -23.51 -3.05
N ALA A 6 -3.56 -22.21 -3.35
CA ALA A 6 -2.72 -21.51 -4.34
C ALA A 6 -1.54 -20.75 -3.71
N THR A 7 -1.36 -20.84 -2.38
CA THR A 7 -0.30 -20.11 -1.68
C THR A 7 1.04 -20.82 -1.84
N LEU A 8 2.13 -20.05 -1.92
CA LEU A 8 3.51 -20.54 -2.07
C LEU A 8 3.81 -21.70 -1.11
N GLU A 9 3.38 -21.62 0.15
CA GLU A 9 3.56 -22.63 1.20
C GLU A 9 3.03 -24.04 0.87
N ARG A 10 2.13 -24.18 -0.10
CA ARG A 10 1.61 -25.48 -0.57
C ARG A 10 2.10 -25.89 -1.94
N SER A 11 2.98 -25.09 -2.56
CA SER A 11 3.58 -25.47 -3.83
C SER A 11 4.56 -26.62 -3.63
N PHE A 12 4.58 -27.57 -4.55
CA PHE A 12 5.58 -28.65 -4.62
C PHE A 12 7.02 -28.12 -4.77
N LEU A 13 7.18 -26.85 -5.14
CA LEU A 13 8.48 -26.19 -5.23
C LEU A 13 9.04 -25.84 -3.85
N CYS A 14 8.19 -25.66 -2.82
CA CYS A 14 8.67 -25.31 -1.48
C CYS A 14 9.53 -26.41 -0.83
N ASP A 15 9.34 -27.67 -1.20
CA ASP A 15 10.20 -28.79 -0.74
C ASP A 15 11.66 -28.62 -1.19
N HIS A 16 11.90 -27.77 -2.19
CA HIS A 16 13.21 -27.52 -2.79
C HIS A 16 13.73 -26.09 -2.52
N VAL A 17 13.02 -25.31 -1.71
CA VAL A 17 13.41 -23.94 -1.35
C VAL A 17 14.12 -23.96 0.00
N GLU A 18 15.32 -23.39 0.05
CA GLU A 18 16.02 -23.13 1.30
C GLU A 18 15.40 -21.89 1.96
N VAL A 19 14.84 -22.06 3.16
CA VAL A 19 14.32 -20.95 3.96
C VAL A 19 15.47 -20.36 4.77
N VAL A 20 15.73 -19.06 4.56
CA VAL A 20 16.72 -18.30 5.32
C VAL A 20 15.99 -17.28 6.18
N GLU A 21 16.22 -17.33 7.49
CA GLU A 21 15.62 -16.40 8.46
C GLU A 21 16.51 -15.17 8.64
N LEU A 22 15.94 -13.99 8.45
CA LEU A 22 16.60 -12.72 8.73
C LEU A 22 16.12 -12.20 10.10
N THR A 23 17.04 -12.09 11.05
CA THR A 23 16.74 -11.71 12.44
C THR A 23 16.92 -10.22 12.72
N THR A 24 17.46 -9.46 11.77
CA THR A 24 17.82 -8.04 11.95
C THR A 24 16.98 -7.15 11.07
N ASN A 25 16.37 -6.12 11.67
CA ASN A 25 15.63 -5.10 10.93
C ASN A 25 16.61 -4.13 10.24
N LEU A 26 16.77 -4.28 8.93
CA LEU A 26 17.69 -3.45 8.13
C LEU A 26 17.30 -1.96 8.05
N ARG A 27 16.08 -1.58 8.46
CA ARG A 27 15.69 -0.16 8.55
C ARG A 27 16.40 0.59 9.68
N LEU A 28 17.03 -0.12 10.63
CA LEU A 28 17.81 0.44 11.75
C LEU A 28 19.31 0.64 11.45
N LEU A 29 19.75 0.54 10.19
CA LEU A 29 21.18 0.65 9.85
C LEU A 29 21.74 2.07 9.97
N THR A 30 20.89 3.08 10.15
CA THR A 30 21.28 4.44 10.53
C THR A 30 21.36 4.56 12.04
N GLU A 31 22.26 5.40 12.60
CA GLU A 31 22.35 5.67 14.05
C GLU A 31 21.02 6.25 14.57
N GLY A 32 20.07 5.37 14.88
CA GLY A 32 18.74 5.72 15.36
C GLY A 32 18.73 5.99 16.86
N HIS A 33 17.84 6.86 17.28
CA HIS A 33 17.55 7.12 18.69
C HIS A 33 16.96 5.86 19.37
N SER A 34 16.94 5.83 20.71
CA SER A 34 16.44 4.68 21.50
C SER A 34 15.04 4.22 21.08
N ASP A 35 14.17 5.18 20.75
CA ASP A 35 12.75 4.96 20.47
C ASP A 35 12.53 4.26 19.11
N GLU A 36 13.37 4.57 18.11
CA GLU A 36 13.32 3.89 16.80
C GLU A 36 13.69 2.40 16.91
N ARG A 37 14.65 2.09 17.80
CA ARG A 37 15.08 0.72 18.07
C ARG A 37 13.98 -0.09 18.76
N GLU A 38 13.27 0.51 19.71
CA GLU A 38 12.14 -0.12 20.38
C GLU A 38 11.02 -0.45 19.40
N PHE A 39 10.63 0.49 18.55
CA PHE A 39 9.61 0.27 17.52
C PHE A 39 10.02 -0.80 16.50
N ALA A 40 11.28 -0.80 16.06
CA ALA A 40 11.77 -1.77 15.11
C ALA A 40 11.87 -3.20 15.69
N ASN A 41 12.16 -3.34 16.99
CA ASN A 41 12.08 -4.63 17.69
C ASN A 41 10.63 -5.10 17.81
N TYR A 42 9.70 -4.18 18.15
CA TYR A 42 8.27 -4.48 18.13
C TYR A 42 7.81 -5.00 16.76
N LEU A 43 8.26 -4.38 15.66
CA LEU A 43 7.95 -4.86 14.30
C LEU A 43 8.52 -6.26 14.02
N LEU A 44 9.68 -6.62 14.57
CA LEU A 44 10.25 -7.97 14.44
C LEU A 44 9.41 -8.99 15.22
N ASP A 45 8.98 -8.64 16.43
CA ASP A 45 8.11 -9.49 17.24
C ASP A 45 6.75 -9.70 16.56
N VAL A 46 6.21 -8.65 15.93
CA VAL A 46 4.99 -8.74 15.11
C VAL A 46 5.18 -9.67 13.91
N ALA A 47 6.29 -9.54 13.20
CA ALA A 47 6.58 -10.36 12.03
C ALA A 47 6.78 -11.85 12.38
N ASN A 48 7.31 -12.12 13.57
CA ASN A 48 7.56 -13.47 14.08
C ASN A 48 6.40 -14.05 14.90
N ASP A 49 5.25 -13.38 14.95
CA ASP A 49 4.08 -13.78 15.76
C ASP A 49 4.38 -13.94 17.27
N ASN A 50 5.38 -13.21 17.77
CA ASN A 50 5.80 -13.22 19.18
C ASN A 50 5.06 -12.16 20.02
N ILE A 51 3.95 -11.60 19.51
CA ILE A 51 3.22 -10.55 20.21
C ILE A 51 2.36 -11.17 21.32
N PHE A 52 2.76 -10.96 22.56
CA PHE A 52 1.88 -11.18 23.71
C PHE A 52 0.71 -10.18 23.65
N ALA A 53 -0.53 -10.66 23.77
CA ALA A 53 -1.79 -9.94 23.53
C ALA A 53 -2.00 -8.64 24.36
N GLU A 54 -1.08 -8.28 25.25
CA GLU A 54 -1.15 -7.10 26.13
C GLU A 54 -0.12 -6.00 25.81
N GLN A 55 0.70 -6.15 24.76
CA GLN A 55 1.59 -5.06 24.36
C GLN A 55 0.75 -3.91 23.77
N SER A 56 0.64 -2.81 24.51
CA SER A 56 0.02 -1.57 24.03
C SER A 56 0.71 -1.13 22.74
N LEU A 57 -0.09 -0.79 21.72
CA LEU A 57 0.42 -0.10 20.53
C LEU A 57 1.32 1.06 20.98
N PRO A 58 2.53 1.20 20.42
CA PRO A 58 3.41 2.33 20.72
C PRO A 58 2.63 3.64 20.60
N ASN A 59 2.61 4.44 21.66
CA ASN A 59 1.83 5.68 21.72
C ASN A 59 2.21 6.68 20.61
N ASP A 60 3.41 6.53 20.04
CA ASP A 60 3.95 7.35 18.94
C ASP A 60 3.34 7.05 17.56
N LEU A 61 2.42 6.08 17.44
CA LEU A 61 1.64 5.89 16.20
C LEU A 61 0.60 6.99 15.97
N CYS A 62 0.31 7.79 16.99
CA CYS A 62 -0.55 8.96 16.85
C CYS A 62 0.21 10.10 16.15
N LEU A 63 -0.31 10.53 15.00
CA LEU A 63 0.26 11.62 14.22
C LEU A 63 0.27 12.93 15.01
N GLU A 64 1.44 13.29 15.52
CA GLU A 64 1.78 14.63 16.00
C GLU A 64 1.68 15.62 14.84
N SER A 65 0.53 16.28 14.69
CA SER A 65 0.29 17.50 13.89
C SER A 65 1.22 17.73 12.68
N GLY A 66 1.26 16.79 11.74
CA GLY A 66 2.05 16.89 10.50
C GLY A 66 1.30 17.56 9.35
N THR A 67 2.01 18.10 8.35
CA THR A 67 1.35 18.59 7.13
C THR A 67 0.85 17.42 6.30
N LEU A 68 -0.30 17.54 5.63
CA LEU A 68 -0.86 16.49 4.76
C LEU A 68 0.09 16.04 3.64
N SER A 69 1.11 16.84 3.29
CA SER A 69 2.13 16.45 2.29
C SER A 69 3.06 15.34 2.75
N ASP A 70 3.22 15.19 4.06
CA ASP A 70 4.17 14.23 4.64
C ASP A 70 3.48 12.93 5.07
N LEU A 71 2.14 12.87 4.91
CA LEU A 71 1.32 11.74 5.28
C LEU A 71 1.12 10.78 4.11
N THR A 72 1.41 9.49 4.33
CA THR A 72 0.98 8.41 3.45
C THR A 72 -0.20 7.68 4.09
N ILE A 73 -1.25 7.41 3.29
CA ILE A 73 -2.44 6.69 3.75
C ILE A 73 -2.35 5.24 3.27
N VAL A 74 -2.39 4.30 4.21
CA VAL A 74 -2.37 2.86 3.94
C VAL A 74 -3.73 2.28 4.27
N THR A 75 -4.36 1.60 3.31
CA THR A 75 -5.64 0.91 3.53
C THR A 75 -5.61 -0.48 2.89
N PRO A 76 -6.30 -1.48 3.45
CA PRO A 76 -6.38 -2.81 2.85
C PRO A 76 -7.14 -2.85 1.51
N ILE A 77 -7.95 -1.83 1.21
CA ILE A 77 -8.90 -1.80 0.10
C ILE A 77 -8.59 -0.64 -0.84
N LYS A 78 -8.36 -0.91 -2.12
CA LYS A 78 -8.01 0.10 -3.13
C LYS A 78 -9.09 1.19 -3.26
N GLU A 79 -10.35 0.80 -3.22
CA GLU A 79 -11.50 1.71 -3.28
C GLU A 79 -11.54 2.65 -2.08
N ALA A 80 -11.13 2.19 -0.89
CA ALA A 80 -11.04 3.03 0.30
C ALA A 80 -9.91 4.06 0.16
N ALA A 81 -8.73 3.66 -0.32
CA ALA A 81 -7.64 4.58 -0.63
C ALA A 81 -8.07 5.65 -1.65
N GLN A 82 -8.78 5.23 -2.70
CA GLN A 82 -9.28 6.13 -3.74
C GLN A 82 -10.31 7.11 -3.19
N PHE A 83 -11.25 6.65 -2.36
CA PHE A 83 -12.25 7.51 -1.71
C PHE A 83 -11.59 8.59 -0.86
N VAL A 84 -10.60 8.22 -0.04
CA VAL A 84 -9.89 9.18 0.81
C VAL A 84 -9.10 10.17 -0.03
N GLY A 85 -8.42 9.71 -1.09
CA GLY A 85 -7.72 10.58 -2.03
C GLY A 85 -8.64 11.59 -2.71
N ASP A 86 -9.79 11.14 -3.22
CA ASP A 86 -10.81 11.99 -3.83
C ASP A 86 -11.39 13.00 -2.83
N PHE A 87 -11.64 12.57 -1.59
CA PHE A 87 -12.09 13.45 -0.51
C PHE A 87 -11.06 14.55 -0.20
N LEU A 88 -9.77 14.21 -0.09
CA LEU A 88 -8.71 15.19 0.15
C LEU A 88 -8.58 16.20 -0.99
N LEU A 89 -8.73 15.76 -2.25
CA LEU A 89 -8.77 16.66 -3.41
C LEU A 89 -9.90 17.70 -3.34
N THR A 90 -11.02 17.41 -2.68
CA THR A 90 -12.09 18.42 -2.48
C THR A 90 -11.67 19.53 -1.51
N ARG A 91 -10.77 19.25 -0.57
CA ARG A 91 -10.32 20.19 0.47
C ARG A 91 -9.11 21.02 0.07
N ILE A 92 -8.31 20.56 -0.90
CA ILE A 92 -7.17 21.32 -1.42
C ILE A 92 -7.69 22.51 -2.26
N PRO A 93 -7.27 23.75 -1.98
CA PRO A 93 -7.64 24.91 -2.78
C PRO A 93 -7.02 24.83 -4.18
N GLY A 94 -7.63 25.50 -5.16
CA GLY A 94 -7.14 25.53 -6.55
C GLY A 94 -8.02 24.78 -7.54
N GLU A 95 -7.74 24.99 -8.82
CA GLU A 95 -8.52 24.43 -9.93
C GLU A 95 -8.23 22.92 -10.11
N LEU A 96 -9.30 22.13 -10.20
CA LEU A 96 -9.22 20.71 -10.47
C LEU A 96 -8.90 20.48 -11.95
N LYS A 97 -7.77 19.83 -12.23
CA LYS A 97 -7.41 19.40 -13.58
C LYS A 97 -7.64 17.91 -13.74
N ILE A 98 -8.43 17.56 -14.75
CA ILE A 98 -8.78 16.17 -15.06
C ILE A 98 -8.03 15.76 -16.31
N TYR A 99 -7.23 14.71 -16.19
CA TYR A 99 -6.52 14.07 -17.29
C TYR A 99 -7.20 12.73 -17.58
N ARG A 100 -7.53 12.48 -18.84
CA ARG A 100 -8.08 11.21 -19.31
C ARG A 100 -6.96 10.45 -20.03
N SER A 101 -6.84 9.15 -19.79
CA SER A 101 -5.91 8.33 -20.57
C SER A 101 -6.30 8.38 -22.04
N LEU A 102 -5.28 8.41 -22.91
CA LEU A 102 -5.47 8.39 -24.35
C LEU A 102 -5.55 6.93 -24.79
N ASP A 103 -6.69 6.28 -24.54
CA ASP A 103 -6.90 4.88 -24.89
C ASP A 103 -7.17 4.78 -26.41
N THR A 104 -6.12 4.89 -27.22
CA THR A 104 -6.20 4.47 -28.63
C THR A 104 -5.86 2.99 -28.66
N VAL A 105 -6.91 2.16 -28.69
CA VAL A 105 -6.77 0.72 -28.88
C VAL A 105 -6.89 0.44 -30.37
N ASP A 106 -5.87 -0.22 -30.93
CA ASP A 106 -5.88 -0.63 -32.33
C ASP A 106 -7.07 -1.57 -32.57
N ASN A 107 -7.76 -1.41 -33.69
CA ASN A 107 -9.14 -1.87 -33.95
C ASN A 107 -9.33 -3.42 -34.02
N GLU A 108 -9.02 -4.17 -32.95
CA GLU A 108 -9.33 -5.60 -32.82
C GLU A 108 -9.74 -6.01 -31.39
N THR A 109 -10.29 -5.09 -30.59
CA THR A 109 -10.64 -5.39 -29.20
C THR A 109 -11.95 -6.17 -29.07
N LEU A 110 -11.89 -7.35 -28.43
CA LEU A 110 -13.03 -8.20 -28.06
C LEU A 110 -14.02 -7.54 -27.05
N TYR A 111 -13.72 -6.33 -26.57
CA TYR A 111 -14.52 -5.63 -25.57
C TYR A 111 -14.70 -4.15 -25.93
N PRO A 112 -15.85 -3.53 -25.60
CA PRO A 112 -16.07 -2.10 -25.79
C PRO A 112 -15.06 -1.27 -24.99
N THR A 113 -14.64 -0.14 -25.55
CA THR A 113 -13.73 0.82 -24.89
C THR A 113 -14.27 1.29 -23.54
N GLU A 114 -15.60 1.40 -23.39
CA GLU A 114 -16.27 1.75 -22.12
C GLU A 114 -16.01 0.72 -21.01
N PHE A 115 -15.88 -0.56 -21.36
CA PHE A 115 -15.54 -1.63 -20.42
C PHE A 115 -14.07 -1.57 -20.03
N ILE A 116 -13.19 -1.40 -21.03
CA ILE A 116 -11.74 -1.27 -20.82
C ILE A 116 -11.42 -0.05 -19.96
N SER A 117 -12.09 1.07 -20.20
CA SER A 117 -11.90 2.32 -19.44
C SER A 117 -12.28 2.22 -17.96
N LYS A 118 -13.07 1.21 -17.57
CA LYS A 118 -13.40 0.91 -16.16
C LYS A 118 -12.35 0.03 -15.49
N LEU A 119 -11.52 -0.67 -16.25
CA LEU A 119 -10.46 -1.49 -15.70
C LEU A 119 -9.39 -0.56 -15.11
N THR A 120 -9.11 -0.76 -13.83
CA THR A 120 -7.98 -0.09 -13.16
C THR A 120 -7.01 -1.17 -12.70
N PRO A 121 -6.22 -1.77 -13.61
CA PRO A 121 -5.27 -2.81 -13.24
C PRO A 121 -4.35 -2.35 -12.11
N SER A 122 -3.86 -3.30 -11.32
CA SER A 122 -2.86 -3.00 -10.28
C SER A 122 -1.60 -2.46 -10.94
N GLY A 123 -1.04 -1.36 -10.42
CA GLY A 123 0.18 -0.74 -10.95
C GLY A 123 0.00 0.23 -12.12
N SER A 124 -1.19 0.33 -12.73
CA SER A 124 -1.48 1.35 -13.76
C SER A 124 -2.27 2.53 -13.18
N PRO A 125 -2.00 3.79 -13.63
CA PRO A 125 -2.82 4.92 -13.24
C PRO A 125 -4.27 4.73 -13.72
N PRO A 126 -5.26 5.27 -12.99
CA PRO A 126 -6.65 5.22 -13.42
C PRO A 126 -6.84 5.97 -14.73
N HIS A 127 -7.81 5.52 -15.55
CA HIS A 127 -8.20 6.18 -16.79
C HIS A 127 -8.53 7.67 -16.59
N ILE A 128 -9.03 8.03 -15.41
CA ILE A 128 -9.28 9.42 -15.04
C ILE A 128 -8.36 9.78 -13.88
N LEU A 129 -7.38 10.64 -14.15
CA LEU A 129 -6.48 11.18 -13.15
C LEU A 129 -6.92 12.61 -12.80
N LYS A 130 -7.27 12.82 -11.53
CA LYS A 130 -7.69 14.11 -10.97
C LYS A 130 -6.53 14.71 -10.19
N LEU A 131 -6.08 15.92 -10.54
CA LEU A 131 -4.98 16.60 -9.86
C LEU A 131 -5.35 18.05 -9.54
N LYS A 132 -4.81 18.56 -8.42
CA LYS A 132 -4.81 19.98 -8.10
C LYS A 132 -3.38 20.42 -7.86
N LYS A 133 -3.09 21.65 -8.26
CA LYS A 133 -1.81 22.29 -7.95
C LYS A 133 -1.87 22.77 -6.49
N LYS A 134 -0.86 22.42 -5.71
CA LYS A 134 -0.65 22.95 -4.36
C LYS A 134 -0.19 24.41 -4.42
#